data_AF-A0A0F9EMU8-F1
#
_entry.id   AF-A0A0F9EMU8-F1
#
_cell.length_a   1.000
_cell.length_b   1.000
_cell.length_c   1.000
_cell.angle_alpha   90.00
_cell.angle_beta   90.00
_cell.angle_gamma   90.00
#
_symmetry.space_group_name_H-M   'P 1'
#
loop_
_entity.id
_entity.type
_entity.pdbx_description
1 polymer ?
#
loop_
_entity_poly.entity_id
_entity_poly.type
_entity_poly.pdbx_seq_one_letter_code
_entity_poly.pdbx_strand_id
1 'polypeptide(L)'
;MELRIENDPIDITSSSEPDPDWSYTDKQGHSHRWIGNVFPPTLVKVVDSPSDDEYPERAHHECVICQETVEPGYRSPSWKQYAAGATRYYIDDRQVNEDDYKRALEEQSC
;
A
#
# COMPACT_ATOMS: atom_id res chain seq x y z
N MET A 1 33.77 -22.56 1.36
CA MET A 1 33.22 -21.27 1.74
C MET A 1 32.09 -20.95 0.80
N GLU A 2 30.85 -21.08 1.27
CA GLU A 2 29.66 -20.69 0.53
C GLU A 2 29.23 -19.28 0.96
N LEU A 3 29.04 -18.39 -0.01
CA LEU A 3 28.59 -17.01 0.20
C LEU A 3 27.16 -16.86 -0.32
N ARG A 4 26.23 -16.44 0.54
CA ARG A 4 24.81 -16.29 0.19
C ARG A 4 24.27 -14.93 0.65
N ILE A 5 23.53 -14.27 -0.24
CA ILE A 5 22.78 -13.04 0.05
C ILE A 5 21.29 -13.39 -0.03
N GLU A 6 20.55 -13.03 1.00
CA GLU A 6 19.10 -13.16 1.04
C GLU A 6 18.47 -11.78 1.16
N ASN A 7 17.53 -11.47 0.29
CA ASN A 7 16.70 -10.28 0.41
C ASN A 7 15.32 -10.73 0.85
N ASP A 8 14.83 -10.18 1.97
CA ASP A 8 13.51 -10.45 2.49
C ASP A 8 12.54 -9.38 1.96
N PRO A 9 11.75 -9.62 0.90
CA PRO A 9 10.87 -8.62 0.33
C PRO A 9 9.68 -8.36 1.26
N ILE A 10 9.37 -7.09 1.50
CA ILE A 10 8.20 -6.69 2.29
C ILE A 10 7.02 -6.56 1.34
N ASP A 11 5.96 -7.35 1.54
CA ASP A 11 4.71 -7.17 0.80
C ASP A 11 4.08 -5.83 1.21
N ILE A 12 3.93 -4.94 0.24
CA ILE A 12 3.28 -3.63 0.37
C ILE A 12 2.03 -3.58 -0.51
N THR A 13 1.44 -4.74 -0.80
CA THR A 13 0.29 -4.87 -1.69
C THR A 13 -0.94 -4.25 -1.02
N SER A 14 -1.12 -2.94 -1.17
CA SER A 14 -2.22 -2.21 -0.58
C SER A 14 -3.33 -1.99 -1.59
N SER A 15 -4.58 -2.19 -1.18
CA SER A 15 -5.79 -1.88 -1.97
C SER A 15 -6.09 -0.38 -1.96
N SER A 16 -5.07 0.43 -2.25
CA SER A 16 -5.14 1.88 -2.09
C SER A 16 -5.58 2.61 -3.35
N GLU A 17 -5.59 1.94 -4.50
CA GLU A 17 -5.95 2.57 -5.75
C GLU A 17 -7.48 2.52 -5.95
N PRO A 18 -8.15 3.68 -5.99
CA PRO A 18 -9.58 3.73 -6.29
C PRO A 18 -9.80 3.17 -7.69
N ASP A 19 -10.83 2.32 -7.82
CA ASP A 19 -11.14 1.68 -9.10
C ASP A 19 -11.57 2.76 -10.12
N PRO A 20 -10.83 2.95 -11.22
CA PRO A 20 -11.16 3.97 -12.20
C PRO A 20 -12.46 3.67 -12.97
N ASP A 21 -12.91 2.41 -12.96
CA ASP A 21 -14.19 1.99 -13.54
C ASP A 21 -15.33 2.00 -12.52
N TRP A 22 -15.05 2.35 -11.26
CA TRP A 22 -16.08 2.37 -10.23
C TRP A 22 -17.14 3.40 -10.59
N SER A 23 -18.37 2.91 -10.61
CA SER A 23 -19.55 3.72 -10.68
C SER A 23 -20.59 3.25 -9.68
N TYR A 24 -21.28 4.20 -9.09
CA TYR A 24 -22.39 3.95 -8.17
C TYR A 24 -23.54 4.87 -8.53
N THR A 25 -24.76 4.35 -8.54
CA THR A 25 -25.95 5.17 -8.67
C THR A 25 -26.68 5.17 -7.34
N ASP A 26 -26.82 6.36 -6.73
CA ASP A 26 -27.52 6.47 -5.45
C ASP A 26 -29.03 6.25 -5.62
N LYS A 27 -29.75 6.11 -4.50
CA LYS A 27 -31.21 5.87 -4.49
C LYS A 27 -32.04 6.99 -5.11
N GLN A 28 -31.48 8.18 -5.26
CA GLN A 28 -32.08 9.36 -5.90
C GLN A 28 -31.73 9.43 -7.40
N GLY A 29 -30.88 8.52 -7.90
CA GLY A 29 -30.54 8.38 -9.31
C GLY A 29 -29.29 9.13 -9.76
N HIS A 30 -28.46 9.68 -8.85
CA HIS A 30 -27.22 10.32 -9.26
C HIS A 30 -26.11 9.32 -9.53
N SER A 31 -25.38 9.54 -10.62
CA SER A 31 -24.22 8.71 -10.98
C SER A 31 -22.93 9.29 -10.38
N HIS A 32 -22.27 8.48 -9.56
CA HIS A 32 -20.93 8.70 -9.03
C HIS A 32 -19.95 7.93 -9.90
N ARG A 33 -18.84 8.55 -10.28
CA ARG A 33 -17.77 7.90 -11.04
C ARG A 33 -16.42 8.54 -10.76
N TRP A 34 -15.36 7.75 -10.85
CA TRP A 34 -14.00 8.27 -10.87
C TRP A 34 -13.73 8.97 -12.22
N ILE A 35 -13.24 10.23 -12.21
CA ILE A 35 -12.87 10.93 -13.45
C ILE A 35 -11.43 11.41 -13.32
N GLY A 36 -10.48 10.66 -13.90
CA GLY A 36 -9.09 11.09 -14.16
C GLY A 36 -8.41 11.86 -13.03
N ASN A 37 -7.93 11.16 -12.00
CA ASN A 37 -7.27 11.71 -10.81
C ASN A 37 -8.11 12.67 -9.94
N VAL A 38 -9.34 12.97 -10.32
CA VAL A 38 -10.30 13.68 -9.47
C VAL A 38 -11.09 12.62 -8.74
N PHE A 39 -10.98 12.62 -7.40
CA PHE A 39 -11.89 11.90 -6.53
C PHE A 39 -13.32 12.15 -7.02
N PRO A 40 -14.24 11.15 -7.05
CA PRO A 40 -15.57 11.31 -7.62
C PRO A 40 -16.12 12.69 -7.26
N PRO A 41 -16.44 13.55 -8.24
CA PRO A 41 -16.62 15.00 -8.02
C PRO A 41 -17.77 15.32 -7.05
N THR A 42 -18.55 14.30 -6.71
CA THR A 42 -19.67 14.35 -5.79
C THR A 42 -19.34 13.84 -4.38
N LEU A 43 -18.19 13.21 -4.10
CA LEU A 43 -17.88 12.69 -2.77
C LEU A 43 -16.88 13.58 -2.02
N VAL A 44 -17.20 13.87 -0.76
CA VAL A 44 -16.30 14.52 0.20
C VAL A 44 -15.99 13.56 1.35
N LYS A 45 -14.75 13.58 1.85
CA LYS A 45 -14.36 12.83 3.06
C LYS A 45 -14.86 13.60 4.28
N VAL A 46 -15.72 12.97 5.07
CA VAL A 46 -16.24 13.49 6.34
C VAL A 46 -15.61 12.70 7.47
N VAL A 47 -15.06 13.41 8.45
CA VAL A 47 -14.43 12.82 9.63
C VAL A 47 -15.49 12.80 10.74
N ASP A 48 -15.91 11.61 11.15
CA ASP A 48 -17.02 11.37 12.09
C ASP A 48 -16.63 11.72 13.54
N SER A 49 -15.35 11.63 13.88
CA SER A 49 -14.84 12.01 15.21
C SER A 49 -13.45 12.62 15.11
N PRO A 50 -13.18 13.74 15.80
CA PRO A 50 -11.81 14.23 15.93
C PRO A 50 -10.98 13.15 16.61
N SER A 51 -9.77 12.91 16.09
CA SER A 51 -8.83 11.94 16.67
C SER A 51 -8.50 12.38 18.10
N ASP A 52 -9.13 11.74 19.08
CA ASP A 52 -8.50 11.53 20.37
C ASP A 52 -7.42 10.46 20.09
N ASP A 53 -6.18 10.70 20.54
CA ASP A 53 -4.93 9.99 20.24
C ASP A 53 -4.98 8.43 20.30
N GLU A 54 -6.09 7.88 20.80
CA GLU A 54 -6.31 6.45 21.05
C GLU A 54 -7.07 5.71 19.93
N TYR A 55 -7.72 6.41 18.98
CA TYR A 55 -8.46 5.76 17.89
C TYR A 55 -8.14 6.34 16.50
N PRO A 56 -7.99 5.49 15.47
CA PRO A 56 -7.86 5.97 14.10
C PRO A 56 -9.11 6.77 13.74
N GLU A 57 -8.91 7.94 13.14
CA GLU A 57 -9.96 8.79 12.59
C GLU A 57 -10.98 7.95 11.82
N ARG A 58 -12.22 7.88 12.33
CA ARG A 58 -13.31 7.30 11.54
C ARG A 58 -13.71 8.34 10.52
N ALA A 59 -13.56 8.00 9.25
CA ALA A 59 -13.98 8.85 8.16
C ALA A 59 -14.80 8.04 7.16
N HIS A 60 -15.82 8.68 6.62
CA HIS A 60 -16.67 8.14 5.56
C HIS A 60 -16.73 9.12 4.41
N HIS A 61 -17.13 8.65 3.22
CA HIS A 61 -17.36 9.55 2.09
C HIS A 61 -18.84 9.86 1.98
N GLU A 62 -19.19 11.13 1.85
CA GLU A 62 -20.56 11.58 1.67
C GLU A 62 -20.73 12.26 0.32
N CYS A 63 -21.89 12.04 -0.30
CA CYS A 63 -22.26 12.78 -1.48
C CYS A 63 -22.60 14.24 -1.15
N VAL A 64 -21.96 15.22 -1.79
CA VAL A 64 -22.26 16.65 -1.61
C VAL A 64 -23.68 16.99 -2.10
N ILE A 65 -24.21 16.22 -3.06
CA ILE A 65 -25.54 16.47 -3.66
C ILE A 65 -26.65 15.85 -2.81
N CYS A 66 -26.48 14.59 -2.40
CA CYS A 66 -27.54 13.79 -1.79
C CYS A 66 -27.31 13.43 -0.32
N GLN A 67 -26.12 13.77 0.22
CA GLN A 67 -25.65 13.49 1.58
C GLN A 67 -25.69 12.00 1.97
N GLU A 68 -25.81 11.10 1.00
CA GLU A 68 -25.71 9.67 1.25
C GLU A 68 -24.24 9.28 1.49
N THR A 69 -24.02 8.44 2.50
CA THR A 69 -22.73 7.81 2.76
C THR A 69 -22.45 6.78 1.67
N VAL A 70 -21.33 6.92 0.97
CA VAL A 70 -20.91 6.06 -0.13
C VAL A 70 -19.54 5.48 0.17
N GLU A 71 -19.39 4.17 0.01
CA GLU A 71 -18.08 3.52 0.06
C GLU A 71 -17.53 3.38 -1.36
N PRO A 72 -16.48 4.13 -1.75
CA PRO A 72 -15.89 3.98 -3.07
C PRO A 72 -15.28 2.58 -3.21
N GLY A 73 -15.45 1.98 -4.38
CA GLY A 73 -14.79 0.73 -4.72
C GLY A 73 -13.29 0.97 -4.90
N TYR A 74 -12.48 0.16 -4.23
CA TYR A 74 -11.04 0.11 -4.45
C TYR A 74 -10.71 -1.13 -5.27
N ARG A 75 -9.83 -1.00 -6.26
CA ARG A 75 -9.28 -2.19 -6.91
C ARG A 75 -8.22 -2.78 -6.00
N SER A 76 -8.32 -4.08 -5.75
CA SER A 76 -7.14 -4.82 -5.34
C SER A 76 -6.12 -4.72 -6.47
N PRO A 77 -4.86 -4.39 -6.17
CA PRO A 77 -3.83 -4.31 -7.19
C PRO A 77 -3.76 -5.66 -7.93
N SER A 78 -3.68 -5.61 -9.26
CA SER A 78 -3.67 -6.81 -10.12
C SER A 78 -2.39 -7.66 -9.97
N TRP A 79 -1.42 -7.15 -9.22
CA TRP A 79 -0.12 -7.75 -8.97
C TRP A 79 0.33 -7.42 -7.55
N LYS A 80 1.12 -8.32 -6.94
CA LYS A 80 1.72 -8.06 -5.64
C LYS A 80 2.85 -7.04 -5.78
N GLN A 81 2.88 -6.07 -4.89
CA GLN A 81 3.93 -5.07 -4.81
C GLN A 81 4.84 -5.41 -3.63
N TYR A 82 6.14 -5.44 -3.88
CA TYR A 82 7.14 -5.74 -2.88
C TYR A 82 8.12 -4.57 -2.76
N ALA A 83 8.34 -4.10 -1.55
CA ALA A 83 9.44 -3.20 -1.24
C ALA A 83 10.70 -4.01 -0.93
N ALA A 84 11.87 -3.43 -1.19
CA ALA A 84 13.13 -4.00 -0.71
C ALA A 84 13.10 -3.98 0.83
N GLY A 85 13.10 -5.16 1.45
CA GLY A 85 13.25 -5.29 2.89
C GLY A 85 14.70 -5.54 3.29
N ALA A 86 14.89 -6.21 4.42
CA ALA A 86 16.23 -6.40 4.97
C ALA A 86 17.07 -7.34 4.10
N THR A 87 18.28 -6.90 3.75
CA THR A 87 19.31 -7.75 3.15
C THR A 87 20.09 -8.45 4.26
N ARG A 88 20.19 -9.77 4.18
CA ARG A 88 20.96 -10.62 5.10
C ARG A 88 22.10 -11.29 4.34
N TYR A 89 23.27 -11.30 4.95
CA TYR A 89 24.49 -11.87 4.40
C TYR A 89 24.85 -13.15 5.15
N TYR A 90 25.29 -14.18 4.45
CA TYR A 90 25.63 -15.48 5.05
C TYR A 90 26.97 -15.99 4.52
N ILE A 91 27.79 -16.53 5.42
CA ILE A 91 29.02 -17.26 5.12
C ILE A 91 28.91 -18.65 5.75
N ASP A 92 28.95 -19.70 4.94
CA ASP A 92 28.78 -21.10 5.37
C ASP A 92 27.55 -21.26 6.31
N ASP A 93 26.40 -20.75 5.86
CA ASP A 93 25.11 -20.69 6.58
C ASP A 93 25.07 -19.89 7.89
N ARG A 94 26.15 -19.19 8.25
CA ARG A 94 26.17 -18.28 9.40
C ARG A 94 25.87 -16.86 8.94
N GLN A 95 24.84 -16.26 9.52
CA GLN A 95 24.52 -14.87 9.23
C GLN A 95 25.64 -13.95 9.70
N VAL A 96 26.09 -13.07 8.82
CA VAL A 96 27.11 -12.05 9.05
C VAL A 96 26.58 -10.67 8.66
N ASN A 97 27.29 -9.66 9.10
CA ASN A 97 27.21 -8.28 8.64
C ASN A 97 27.82 -8.13 7.23
N GLU A 98 27.43 -7.05 6.56
CA GLU A 98 27.87 -6.74 5.20
C GLU A 98 29.41 -6.64 5.06
N ASP A 99 30.08 -6.08 6.05
CA ASP A 99 31.54 -5.85 6.03
C ASP A 99 32.32 -7.17 5.98
N ASP A 100 32.01 -8.09 6.88
CA ASP A 100 32.60 -9.44 6.92
C ASP A 100 32.31 -10.23 5.65
N TYR A 101 31.10 -10.08 5.08
CA TYR A 101 30.74 -10.69 3.80
C TYR A 101 31.56 -10.14 2.63
N LYS A 102 31.73 -8.81 2.56
CA LYS A 102 32.53 -8.16 1.50
C LYS A 102 34.00 -8.59 1.58
N ARG A 103 34.57 -8.65 2.77
CA ARG A 103 35.94 -9.12 2.98
C ARG A 103 36.12 -10.56 2.49
N ALA A 104 35.21 -11.45 2.88
CA ALA A 104 35.25 -12.85 2.42
C ALA A 104 35.07 -12.98 0.90
N LEU A 105 34.25 -12.12 0.28
CA LEU A 105 34.06 -12.07 -1.17
C LEU A 105 35.34 -11.62 -1.91
N GLU A 106 36.04 -10.62 -1.38
CA GLU A 106 37.32 -10.15 -1.92
C GLU A 106 38.41 -11.23 -1.80
N GLU A 107 38.45 -11.96 -0.67
CA GLU A 107 39.36 -13.09 -0.46
C GLU A 107 39.08 -14.27 -1.40
N GLN A 108 37.83 -14.47 -1.84
CA GLN A 108 37.46 -15.52 -2.80
C GLN A 108 37.79 -15.17 -4.26
N SER A 109 38.04 -13.88 -4.54
CA SER A 109 38.30 -13.36 -5.89
C SER A 109 39.79 -13.24 -6.22
N CYS A 110 40.68 -13.67 -5.30
CA CYS A 110 42.14 -13.63 -5.40
C CYS A 110 42.69 -15.05 -5.57
#